data_AF-A0A966AV90-F1
#
_entry.id   AF-A0A966AV90-F1
#
_cell.length_a   1.000
_cell.length_b   1.000
_cell.length_c   1.000
_cell.angle_alpha   90.00
_cell.angle_beta   90.00
_cell.angle_gamma   90.00
#
_symmetry.space_group_name_H-M   'P 1'
#
loop_
_entity.id
_entity.type
_entity.pdbx_description
1 polymer ?
#
loop_
_entity_poly.entity_id
_entity_poly.type
_entity_poly.pdbx_seq_one_letter_code
_entity_poly.pdbx_strand_id
1 'polypeptide(L)' 'LNPGSFEVKYRFQLEDADVARGLIRHLAIETASRKRCALPEPIDLWLEASTVGKLEPI' A
#
# COMPACT_ATOMS: atom_id res chain seq x y z
N LEU A 1 7.02 8.67 9.35
CA LEU A 1 6.18 7.60 8.76
C LEU A 1 6.34 6.34 9.60
N ASN A 2 5.28 5.55 9.80
CA ASN A 2 5.38 4.24 10.47
C ASN A 2 6.04 3.25 9.49
N PRO A 3 7.30 2.80 9.71
CA PRO A 3 8.06 2.00 8.73
C PRO A 3 7.51 0.58 8.52
N GLY A 4 6.42 0.22 9.19
CA GLY A 4 5.75 -1.07 9.10
C GLY A 4 4.35 -1.00 8.47
N SER A 5 3.93 0.11 7.88
CA SER A 5 2.55 0.25 7.37
C SER A 5 2.48 0.95 6.04
N PHE A 6 1.54 0.52 5.21
CA PHE A 6 1.22 1.14 3.93
C PHE A 6 -0.28 1.05 3.66
N GLU A 7 -0.75 1.81 2.67
CA GLU A 7 -2.12 1.72 2.18
C GLU A 7 -2.16 1.63 0.65
N VAL A 8 -3.15 0.90 0.14
CA VAL A 8 -3.38 0.73 -1.29
C VAL A 8 -4.78 1.21 -1.62
N LYS A 9 -4.87 2.14 -2.57
CA LYS A 9 -6.12 2.64 -3.16
C LYS A 9 -6.44 1.80 -4.38
N TYR A 10 -7.64 1.23 -4.42
CA TYR A 10 -8.14 0.41 -5.52
C TYR A 10 -9.25 1.14 -6.25
N ARG A 11 -9.26 1.01 -7.58
CA ARG A 11 -10.32 1.47 -8.47
C ARG A 11 -10.79 0.26 -9.26
N PHE A 12 -12.08 -0.03 -9.19
CA PHE A 12 -12.71 -1.13 -9.92
C PHE A 12 -13.51 -0.53 -11.06
N GLN A 13 -13.24 -0.99 -12.28
CA GLN A 13 -13.89 -0.51 -13.49
C GLN A 13 -14.59 -1.68 -14.19
N LEU A 14 -15.79 -1.40 -14.71
CA LEU A 14 -16.46 -2.24 -15.70
C LEU A 14 -16.49 -1.43 -16.99
N GLU A 15 -15.82 -1.94 -18.03
CA GLU A 15 -15.45 -1.12 -19.18
C GLU A 15 -14.66 0.12 -18.70
N ASP A 16 -15.04 1.31 -19.11
CA ASP A 16 -14.41 2.57 -18.69
C ASP A 16 -15.09 3.24 -17.50
N ALA A 17 -16.15 2.63 -16.95
CA ALA A 17 -16.91 3.19 -15.84
C ALA A 17 -16.37 2.74 -14.47
N ASP A 18 -16.08 3.70 -13.59
CA ASP A 18 -15.78 3.43 -12.18
C ASP A 18 -17.03 2.85 -11.49
N VAL A 19 -16.98 1.57 -11.11
CA VAL A 19 -18.10 0.90 -10.41
C VAL A 19 -17.89 0.78 -8.91
N ALA A 20 -16.64 0.84 -8.44
CA ALA A 20 -16.32 0.87 -7.02
C ALA A 20 -14.92 1.44 -6.76
N ARG A 21 -14.69 1.87 -5.52
CA ARG A 21 -13.38 2.29 -5.00
C ARG A 21 -13.15 1.66 -3.64
N GLY A 22 -11.90 1.31 -3.34
CA GLY A 22 -11.52 0.70 -2.08
C GLY A 22 -10.23 1.30 -1.51
N LEU A 23 -10.10 1.27 -0.20
CA LEU A 23 -8.86 1.60 0.50
C LEU A 23 -8.57 0.48 1.50
N ILE A 24 -7.38 -0.10 1.41
CA ILE A 24 -6.92 -1.10 2.39
C ILE A 24 -5.64 -0.59 3.02
N ARG A 25 -5.61 -0.58 4.36
CA ARG A 25 -4.42 -0.25 5.15
C ARG A 25 -3.85 -1.52 5.77
N HIS A 26 -2.56 -1.73 5.57
CA HIS A 26 -1.82 -2.88 6.08
C HIS A 26 -0.84 -2.45 7.18
N LEU A 27 -0.57 -3.39 8.09
CA LEU A 27 0.43 -3.25 9.14
C LEU A 27 1.24 -4.54 9.22
N ALA A 28 2.56 -4.44 9.05
CA ALA A 28 3.50 -5.53 9.27
C ALA A 28 3.63 -5.80 10.77
N ILE A 29 3.56 -7.08 11.08
CA ILE A 29 3.72 -7.63 12.42
C ILE A 29 4.56 -8.90 12.36
N GLU A 30 5.30 -9.16 13.43
CA GLU A 30 5.84 -10.48 13.69
C GLU A 30 4.68 -11.45 13.96
N THR A 31 4.66 -12.59 13.26
CA THR A 31 3.52 -13.52 13.31
C THR A 31 3.32 -14.14 14.69
N ALA A 32 4.42 -14.54 15.35
CA ALA A 32 4.39 -15.18 16.66
C ALA A 32 4.05 -14.20 17.79
N SER A 33 4.68 -13.02 17.80
CA SER A 33 4.55 -12.05 18.90
C SER A 33 3.43 -11.02 18.69
N ARG A 34 2.92 -10.89 17.45
CA ARG A 34 1.99 -9.85 16.99
C ARG A 34 2.52 -8.42 17.18
N LYS A 35 3.80 -8.25 17.51
CA LYS A 35 4.44 -6.94 17.63
C LYS A 35 4.63 -6.34 16.24
N ARG A 36 4.54 -5.01 16.16
CA ARG A 36 4.85 -4.27 14.92
C ARG A 36 6.30 -4.49 14.52
N CYS A 37 6.55 -4.65 13.24
CA CYS A 37 7.89 -4.76 12.68
C CYS A 37 8.03 -3.91 11.42
N ALA A 38 9.24 -3.86 10.86
CA ALA A 38 9.47 -3.26 9.55
C ALA A 38 8.74 -4.05 8.46
N LEU A 39 8.46 -3.40 7.34
CA LEU A 39 7.98 -4.09 6.14
C LEU A 39 9.05 -5.09 5.65
N PRO A 40 8.65 -6.19 5.01
CA PRO A 40 9.60 -7.02 4.27
C PRO A 40 10.24 -6.19 3.15
N GLU A 41 11.55 -6.32 2.96
CA GLU A 41 12.30 -5.59 1.92
C GLU A 41 11.64 -5.63 0.51
N PRO A 42 11.10 -6.77 0.02
CA PRO A 42 10.41 -6.79 -1.27
C PRO A 42 9.18 -5.88 -1.34
N ILE A 43 8.50 -5.63 -0.22
CA ILE A 43 7.36 -4.72 -0.14
C ILE A 43 7.84 -3.27 -0.17
N ASP A 44 8.92 -2.93 0.54
CA ASP A 44 9.51 -1.59 0.48
C ASP A 44 9.94 -1.23 -0.94
N LEU A 45 10.67 -2.12 -1.62
CA LEU A 45 11.09 -1.92 -3.02
C LEU A 45 9.90 -1.77 -3.97
N TRP A 46 8.84 -2.55 -3.76
CA TRP A 46 7.62 -2.44 -4.56
C TRP A 46 6.90 -1.10 -4.31
N LEU A 47 6.85 -0.61 -3.06
CA LEU A 47 6.26 0.68 -2.72
C LEU A 47 7.05 1.82 -3.36
N GLU A 48 8.38 1.79 -3.25
CA GLU A 48 9.26 2.77 -3.90
C GLU A 48 9.01 2.80 -5.41
N ALA A 49 9.09 1.65 -6.09
CA ALA A 49 8.85 1.55 -7.53
C ALA A 49 7.44 2.02 -7.94
N SER A 50 6.42 1.75 -7.12
CA SER A 50 5.03 2.13 -7.36
C SER A 50 4.75 3.64 -7.20
N THR A 51 5.71 4.39 -6.65
CA THR A 51 5.65 5.85 -6.53
C THR A 51 6.47 6.57 -7.60
N VAL A 52 7.35 5.87 -8.32
CA VAL A 52 8.14 6.45 -9.42
C VAL A 52 7.20 6.98 -10.51
N GLY A 53 7.33 8.27 -10.82
CA GLY A 53 6.52 8.94 -11.85
C GLY A 53 5.14 9.43 -11.41
N LYS A 54 4.73 9.21 -10.14
CA LYS A 54 3.55 9.88 -9.57
C LYS A 54 3.95 11.27 -9.08
N LEU A 55 3.61 12.30 -9.84
CA LEU A 55 3.52 13.67 -9.32
C LEU A 55 2.27 13.72 -8.42
N GLU A 56 2.46 13.85 -7.11
CA GLU A 56 1.32 14.19 -6.26
C GLU A 56 0.87 15.63 -6.60
N PRO A 57 -0.45 15.90 -6.74
CA PRO A 57 -0.94 17.26 -6.79
C PRO A 57 -0.62 17.94 -5.45
N ILE A 58 -0.05 19.15 -5.53
CA ILE A 58 0.27 20.04 -4.41
C ILE A 58 -1.01 20.39 -3.63
#